data_AF-A0AAE3TCW6-F1
#
_entry.id   AF-A0AAE3TCW6-F1
#
_cell.length_a   1.000
_cell.length_b   1.000
_cell.length_c   1.000
_cell.angle_alpha   90.00
_cell.angle_beta   90.00
_cell.angle_gamma   90.00
#
_symmetry.space_group_name_H-M   'P 1'
#
loop_
_entity.id
_entity.type
_entity.pdbx_description
1 polymer ?
#
loop_
_entity_poly.entity_id
_entity_poly.type
_entity_poly.pdbx_seq_one_letter_code
_entity_poly.pdbx_strand_id
1 'polypeptide(L)'
;MKNVLLPNHWFYNAGVIGLLSVLEKGGLNIYDAIDDYGAVHLDIFSSKDEIFDSWDELTKSALNISYKGKSGGTQKYYYSNQTEKSIKEKIQLFIKGVTKSRKPSAFTCGICGRVELTTKSKAAFFNQAYSNILLASEQTFPNLYWGLSSNDFVCSNCDFVLFCHHLGLIPTQQGGLRSQLFINAPSFKTMFLLNKLAKELIGSEKNQDIKDKRQLLAMTVIEYTNRINSTLALWSTMNIEIVNKLQIWNKEKRTVEDKIEFLSIPFDVVKLISDRKIASLLSDIGEFRVLNMVLNREYPKLIDFGYRLMRESLSEKPNEKLINDSLFIWKNKQYGNVGNTANKILKLYGLIEEKLNKEKLL
;
A
#
# COMPACT_ATOMS: atom_id res chain seq x y z
N MET A 1 -15.87 19.87 14.20
CA MET A 1 -15.04 20.48 13.14
C MET A 1 -14.80 19.38 12.13
N LYS A 2 -15.34 19.50 10.91
CA LYS A 2 -15.25 18.42 9.92
C LYS A 2 -13.83 18.39 9.36
N ASN A 3 -13.07 17.34 9.68
CA ASN A 3 -11.71 17.19 9.20
C ASN A 3 -11.77 16.50 7.83
N VAL A 4 -11.53 17.27 6.76
CA VAL A 4 -11.42 16.73 5.40
C VAL A 4 -9.96 16.43 5.11
N LEU A 5 -9.67 15.18 4.74
CA LEU A 5 -8.34 14.71 4.35
C LEU A 5 -8.35 14.38 2.87
N LEU A 6 -7.36 14.88 2.12
CA LEU A 6 -7.20 14.65 0.69
C LEU A 6 -5.94 13.83 0.42
N PRO A 7 -5.94 12.89 -0.55
CA PRO A 7 -4.74 12.17 -0.95
C PRO A 7 -3.59 13.12 -1.29
N ASN A 8 -2.39 12.80 -0.82
CA ASN A 8 -1.17 13.56 -1.05
C ASN A 8 0.00 12.58 -1.24
N HIS A 9 1.19 12.88 -0.71
CA HIS A 9 2.35 11.99 -0.77
C HIS A 9 2.09 10.68 0.00
N TRP A 10 2.75 9.60 -0.44
CA TRP A 10 2.52 8.24 0.05
C TRP A 10 2.61 8.12 1.58
N PHE A 11 3.50 8.86 2.22
CA PHE A 11 3.70 8.79 3.68
C PHE A 11 2.51 9.36 4.45
N TYR A 12 1.99 10.51 4.00
CA TYR A 12 0.75 11.05 4.54
C TYR A 12 -0.40 10.10 4.28
N ASN A 13 -0.47 9.51 3.09
CA ASN A 13 -1.51 8.55 2.74
C ASN A 13 -1.47 7.31 3.63
N ALA A 14 -0.29 6.74 3.89
CA ALA A 14 -0.10 5.66 4.85
C ALA A 14 -0.54 6.08 6.27
N GLY A 15 -0.25 7.33 6.66
CA GLY A 15 -0.76 7.96 7.88
C GLY A 15 -2.28 7.97 7.95
N VAL A 16 -2.96 8.40 6.89
CA VAL A 16 -4.42 8.42 6.81
C VAL A 16 -5.00 7.01 6.87
N ILE A 17 -4.46 6.05 6.12
CA ILE A 17 -4.90 4.65 6.18
C ILE A 17 -4.70 4.05 7.58
N GLY A 18 -3.58 4.36 8.23
CA GLY A 18 -3.33 3.97 9.61
C GLY A 18 -4.33 4.60 10.59
N LEU A 19 -4.63 5.90 10.44
CA LEU A 19 -5.64 6.59 11.23
C LEU A 19 -7.04 5.97 11.04
N LEU A 20 -7.42 5.65 9.80
CA LEU A 20 -8.69 4.98 9.51
C LEU A 20 -8.78 3.64 10.24
N SER A 21 -7.69 2.87 10.30
CA SER A 21 -7.63 1.61 11.05
C SER A 21 -7.83 1.81 12.56
N VAL A 22 -7.30 2.90 13.12
CA VAL A 22 -7.52 3.28 14.53
C VAL A 22 -8.99 3.62 14.78
N LEU A 23 -9.59 4.41 13.88
CA LEU A 23 -10.99 4.84 14.03
C LEU A 23 -11.98 3.69 13.78
N GLU A 24 -11.69 2.78 12.85
CA GLU A 24 -12.48 1.56 12.60
C GLU A 24 -12.51 0.66 13.83
N LYS A 25 -11.36 0.48 14.49
CA LYS A 25 -11.29 -0.23 15.76
C LYS A 25 -12.10 0.46 16.86
N GLY A 26 -12.20 1.79 16.82
CA GLY A 26 -13.07 2.60 17.67
C GLY A 26 -14.55 2.61 17.27
N GLY A 27 -14.96 1.84 16.24
CA GLY A 27 -16.33 1.68 15.80
C GLY A 27 -16.76 2.57 14.63
N LEU A 28 -15.85 3.35 14.03
CA LEU A 28 -16.17 4.14 12.83
C LEU A 28 -16.36 3.23 11.62
N ASN A 29 -17.48 3.39 10.90
CA ASN A 29 -17.62 2.78 9.59
C ASN A 29 -16.80 3.57 8.55
N ILE A 30 -15.67 2.99 8.12
CA ILE A 30 -14.76 3.62 7.14
C ILE A 30 -15.49 3.92 5.82
N TYR A 31 -16.42 3.05 5.39
CA TYR A 31 -17.09 3.22 4.11
C TYR A 31 -18.00 4.46 4.07
N ASP A 32 -18.52 4.89 5.23
CA ASP A 32 -19.32 6.11 5.35
C ASP A 32 -18.43 7.35 5.46
N ALA A 33 -17.17 7.17 5.90
CA ALA A 33 -16.21 8.26 6.09
C ALA A 33 -15.47 8.64 4.80
N ILE A 34 -15.44 7.77 3.78
CA ILE A 34 -14.76 8.05 2.50
C ILE A 34 -15.79 8.39 1.44
N ASP A 35 -15.68 9.57 0.84
CA ASP A 35 -16.58 9.96 -0.25
C ASP A 35 -16.23 9.28 -1.59
N ASP A 36 -17.11 9.43 -2.57
CA ASP A 36 -16.91 8.84 -3.90
C ASP A 36 -15.75 9.45 -4.69
N TYR A 37 -15.27 10.63 -4.29
CA TYR A 37 -14.08 11.28 -4.84
C TYR A 37 -12.79 10.83 -4.14
N GLY A 38 -12.90 9.99 -3.10
CA GLY A 38 -11.78 9.43 -2.37
C GLY A 38 -11.17 10.35 -1.32
N ALA A 39 -11.89 11.41 -0.91
CA ALA A 39 -11.57 12.20 0.26
C ALA A 39 -12.14 11.55 1.52
N VAL A 40 -11.48 11.76 2.67
CA VAL A 40 -11.99 11.28 3.96
C VAL A 40 -12.62 12.45 4.69
N HIS A 41 -13.86 12.28 5.14
CA HIS A 41 -14.60 13.21 5.97
C HIS A 41 -14.71 12.64 7.37
N LEU A 42 -13.95 13.20 8.30
CA LEU A 42 -13.93 12.74 9.69
C LEU A 42 -14.82 13.62 10.57
N ASP A 43 -15.86 13.00 11.10
CA ASP A 43 -16.62 13.46 12.26
C ASP A 43 -16.24 12.58 13.45
N ILE A 44 -15.30 13.07 14.27
CA ILE A 44 -14.69 12.31 15.36
C ILE A 44 -15.50 12.52 16.63
N PHE A 45 -16.21 11.47 17.04
CA PHE A 45 -16.98 11.45 18.29
C PHE A 45 -16.24 10.78 19.44
N SER A 46 -15.20 9.99 19.14
CA SER A 46 -14.40 9.27 20.13
C SER A 46 -13.59 10.21 21.01
N SER A 47 -13.42 9.84 22.27
CA SER A 47 -12.57 10.56 23.20
C SER A 47 -11.08 10.39 22.87
N LYS A 48 -10.23 11.29 23.38
CA LYS A 48 -8.78 11.17 23.22
C LYS A 48 -8.23 9.84 23.77
N ASP A 49 -8.86 9.31 24.81
CA ASP A 49 -8.41 8.11 25.50
C ASP A 49 -8.80 6.86 24.71
N GLU A 50 -9.99 6.84 24.10
CA GLU A 50 -10.44 5.77 23.20
C GLU A 50 -9.58 5.67 21.93
N ILE A 51 -9.26 6.81 21.31
CA ILE A 51 -8.37 6.86 20.14
C ILE A 51 -6.97 6.41 20.54
N PHE A 52 -6.48 6.84 21.70
CA PHE A 52 -5.17 6.42 22.21
C PHE A 52 -5.11 4.92 22.44
N ASP A 53 -6.11 4.34 23.12
CA ASP A 53 -6.16 2.91 23.41
C ASP A 53 -6.23 2.09 22.11
N SER A 54 -7.04 2.51 21.15
CA SER A 54 -7.11 1.87 19.82
C SER A 54 -5.77 1.95 19.08
N TRP A 55 -5.10 3.11 19.10
CA TRP A 55 -3.80 3.31 18.48
C TRP A 55 -2.69 2.51 19.16
N ASP A 56 -2.67 2.44 20.50
CA ASP A 56 -1.67 1.72 21.27
C ASP A 56 -1.79 0.21 21.09
N GLU A 57 -3.01 -0.32 21.08
CA GLU A 57 -3.27 -1.73 20.82
C GLU A 57 -2.82 -2.14 19.43
N LEU A 58 -3.17 -1.36 18.40
CA LEU A 58 -2.73 -1.62 17.03
C LEU A 58 -1.21 -1.50 16.90
N THR A 59 -0.60 -0.54 17.59
CA THR A 59 0.86 -0.37 17.64
C THR A 59 1.54 -1.55 18.31
N LYS A 60 0.95 -2.08 19.39
CA LYS A 60 1.42 -3.28 20.08
C LYS A 60 1.35 -4.50 19.16
N SER A 61 0.26 -4.68 18.42
CA SER A 61 0.14 -5.75 17.44
C SER A 61 1.14 -5.62 16.28
N ALA A 62 1.39 -4.40 15.80
CA ALA A 62 2.25 -4.16 14.63
C ALA A 62 3.75 -4.20 14.97
N LEU A 63 4.15 -3.64 16.11
CA LEU A 63 5.56 -3.40 16.45
C LEU A 63 6.03 -4.13 17.72
N ASN A 64 5.12 -4.79 18.45
CA ASN A 64 5.38 -5.34 19.79
C ASN A 64 5.87 -4.27 20.79
N ILE A 65 5.32 -3.05 20.69
CA ILE A 65 5.64 -1.88 21.52
C ILE A 65 4.33 -1.29 22.05
N SER A 66 4.31 -0.87 23.31
CA SER A 66 3.19 -0.14 23.92
C SER A 66 3.69 1.10 24.65
N TYR A 67 3.02 2.22 24.42
CA TYR A 67 3.22 3.52 25.03
C TYR A 67 2.31 3.75 26.24
N LYS A 68 1.30 2.89 26.46
CA LYS A 68 0.46 2.94 27.66
C LYS A 68 1.29 2.77 28.93
N GLY A 69 1.06 3.66 29.90
CA GLY A 69 1.79 3.77 31.15
C GLY A 69 3.18 4.39 31.05
N LYS A 70 3.62 4.88 29.88
CA LYS A 70 4.98 5.43 29.72
C LYS A 70 5.04 6.91 30.09
N SER A 71 5.81 7.21 31.14
CA SER A 71 6.08 8.56 31.64
C SER A 71 7.47 9.10 31.31
N GLY A 72 8.40 8.26 30.84
CA GLY A 72 9.74 8.66 30.39
C GLY A 72 10.52 7.52 29.69
N GLY A 73 11.63 7.85 29.00
CA GLY A 73 12.62 6.87 28.54
C GLY A 73 12.23 5.96 27.37
N THR A 74 11.51 6.44 26.34
CA THR A 74 11.16 5.65 25.14
C THR A 74 12.18 5.76 24.02
N GLN A 75 13.45 6.03 24.32
CA GLN A 75 14.48 6.29 23.30
C GLN A 75 14.65 5.15 22.28
N LYS A 76 14.49 3.89 22.73
CA LYS A 76 14.59 2.69 21.87
C LYS A 76 13.28 2.31 21.16
N TYR A 77 12.19 3.05 21.39
CA TYR A 77 10.91 2.75 20.75
C TYR A 77 10.89 3.36 19.35
N TYR A 78 9.91 2.93 18.54
CA TYR A 78 9.73 3.41 17.18
C TYR A 78 9.61 4.93 17.11
N TYR A 79 8.71 5.50 17.92
CA TYR A 79 8.69 6.92 18.23
C TYR A 79 9.50 7.18 19.49
N SER A 80 10.76 7.55 19.30
CA SER A 80 11.67 7.90 20.39
C SER A 80 11.17 9.11 21.18
N ASN A 81 11.38 9.10 22.49
CA ASN A 81 11.07 10.21 23.41
C ASN A 81 9.59 10.63 23.46
N GLN A 82 8.67 9.75 23.05
CA GLN A 82 7.23 9.94 23.22
C GLN A 82 6.73 9.25 24.49
N THR A 83 5.76 9.88 25.14
CA THR A 83 5.09 9.37 26.36
C THR A 83 3.60 9.18 26.07
N GLU A 84 2.88 8.45 26.92
CA GLU A 84 1.42 8.39 26.81
C GLU A 84 0.81 9.80 26.79
N LYS A 85 1.29 10.68 27.68
CA LYS A 85 0.82 12.06 27.78
C LYS A 85 1.04 12.84 26.48
N SER A 86 2.25 12.77 25.89
CA SER A 86 2.55 13.53 24.66
C SER A 86 1.74 13.03 23.46
N ILE A 87 1.46 11.72 23.37
CA ILE A 87 0.64 11.15 22.31
C ILE A 87 -0.84 11.55 22.50
N LYS A 88 -1.36 11.47 23.73
CA LYS A 88 -2.72 11.94 24.04
C LYS A 88 -2.90 13.43 23.78
N GLU A 89 -1.85 14.24 23.96
CA GLU A 89 -1.86 15.66 23.60
C GLU A 89 -1.97 15.86 22.07
N LYS A 90 -1.22 15.09 21.25
CA LYS A 90 -1.35 15.12 19.78
C LYS A 90 -2.77 14.75 19.33
N ILE A 91 -3.33 13.67 19.90
CA ILE A 91 -4.73 13.25 19.64
C ILE A 91 -5.70 14.37 20.04
N GLN A 92 -5.50 14.98 21.19
CA GLN A 92 -6.38 16.03 21.67
C GLN A 92 -6.38 17.25 20.73
N LEU A 93 -5.21 17.63 20.21
CA LEU A 93 -5.07 18.69 19.22
C LEU A 93 -5.71 18.30 17.87
N PHE A 94 -5.58 17.04 17.45
CA PHE A 94 -6.26 16.53 16.26
C PHE A 94 -7.79 16.63 16.33
N ILE A 95 -8.38 16.32 17.49
CA ILE A 95 -9.83 16.37 17.71
C ILE A 95 -10.34 17.82 17.84
N LYS A 96 -9.69 18.63 18.69
CA LYS A 96 -10.20 19.96 19.10
C LYS A 96 -9.58 21.12 18.31
N GLY A 97 -8.52 20.87 17.56
CA GLY A 97 -7.67 21.92 16.98
C GLY A 97 -6.79 22.61 18.03
N VAL A 98 -5.94 23.53 17.56
CA VAL A 98 -5.07 24.32 18.44
C VAL A 98 -5.88 25.36 19.22
N THR A 99 -5.69 25.37 20.55
CA THR A 99 -6.26 26.40 21.42
C THR A 99 -5.55 27.74 21.24
N LYS A 100 -6.31 28.85 21.29
CA LYS A 100 -5.77 30.22 21.15
C LYS A 100 -4.57 30.44 22.08
N SER A 101 -3.45 30.86 21.50
CA SER A 101 -2.23 31.21 22.23
C SER A 101 -2.11 32.72 22.39
N ARG A 102 -1.42 33.17 23.44
CA ARG A 102 -1.11 34.59 23.67
C ARG A 102 0.04 34.97 22.73
N LYS A 103 -0.24 35.80 21.70
CA LYS A 103 0.66 36.16 20.58
C LYS A 103 0.96 34.99 19.61
N PRO A 104 -0.04 34.53 18.84
CA PRO A 104 0.19 33.49 17.83
C PRO A 104 0.98 34.02 16.64
N SER A 105 1.76 33.15 16.01
CA SER A 105 2.26 33.33 14.64
C SER A 105 1.48 32.40 13.72
N ALA A 106 1.23 32.85 12.49
CA ALA A 106 0.60 32.03 11.46
C ALA A 106 1.67 31.18 10.77
N PHE A 107 1.44 29.87 10.74
CA PHE A 107 2.27 28.93 9.99
C PHE A 107 1.42 28.16 8.99
N THR A 108 1.92 28.00 7.78
CA THR A 108 1.27 27.21 6.72
C THR A 108 1.83 25.81 6.73
N CYS A 109 0.98 24.80 6.83
CA CYS A 109 1.41 23.41 6.83
C CYS A 109 1.94 23.00 5.44
N GLY A 110 3.15 22.43 5.39
CA GLY A 110 3.75 21.93 4.15
C GLY A 110 3.01 20.75 3.52
N ILE A 111 2.17 20.04 4.29
CA ILE A 111 1.45 18.85 3.83
C ILE A 111 0.05 19.22 3.33
N CYS A 112 -0.79 19.80 4.18
CA CYS A 112 -2.19 20.06 3.84
C CYS A 112 -2.47 21.52 3.44
N GLY A 113 -1.48 22.41 3.48
CA GLY A 113 -1.66 23.84 3.19
C GLY A 113 -2.47 24.62 4.24
N ARG A 114 -2.98 23.96 5.29
CA ARG A 114 -3.76 24.63 6.34
C ARG A 114 -2.88 25.61 7.11
N VAL A 115 -3.42 26.81 7.35
CA VAL A 115 -2.83 27.81 8.25
C VAL A 115 -3.22 27.51 9.69
N GLU A 116 -2.24 27.41 10.58
CA GLU A 116 -2.43 27.19 12.01
C GLU A 116 -1.77 28.31 12.83
N LEU A 117 -2.51 28.81 13.83
CA LEU A 117 -2.05 29.86 14.73
C LEU A 117 -1.44 29.24 15.99
N THR A 118 -0.12 29.25 16.10
CA THR A 118 0.60 28.66 17.24
C THR A 118 1.83 29.49 17.64
N THR A 119 2.46 29.16 18.76
CA THR A 119 3.73 29.78 19.19
C THR A 119 4.90 29.02 18.59
N LYS A 120 6.03 29.70 18.33
CA LYS A 120 7.27 29.04 17.84
C LYS A 120 7.70 27.85 18.69
N SER A 121 7.50 27.90 20.01
CA SER A 121 7.83 26.82 20.95
C SER A 121 6.92 25.59 20.87
N LYS A 122 5.70 25.75 20.32
CA LYS A 122 4.70 24.68 20.17
C LYS A 122 4.52 24.25 18.71
N ALA A 123 5.15 24.96 17.77
CA ALA A 123 5.10 24.61 16.37
C ALA A 123 5.85 23.30 16.14
N ALA A 124 5.16 22.32 15.56
CA ALA A 124 5.79 21.09 15.10
C ALA A 124 6.36 21.33 13.70
N PHE A 125 7.62 20.99 13.53
CA PHE A 125 8.30 21.00 12.23
C PHE A 125 8.70 19.57 11.89
N PHE A 126 8.97 19.32 10.61
CA PHE A 126 9.53 18.06 10.13
C PHE A 126 10.91 17.79 10.74
N ASN A 127 10.93 17.25 11.96
CA ASN A 127 12.17 16.97 12.66
C ASN A 127 12.77 15.62 12.24
N GLN A 128 14.00 15.39 12.68
CA GLN A 128 14.78 14.19 12.41
C GLN A 128 14.08 12.87 12.86
N ALA A 129 13.10 12.91 13.76
CA ALA A 129 12.35 11.72 14.15
C ALA A 129 11.41 11.23 13.03
N TYR A 130 10.86 12.14 12.22
CA TYR A 130 10.21 11.79 10.95
C TYR A 130 11.25 11.52 9.85
N SER A 131 12.35 12.29 9.81
CA SER A 131 13.39 12.16 8.77
C SER A 131 14.17 10.85 8.81
N ASN A 132 14.50 10.29 9.98
CA ASN A 132 15.27 9.04 10.10
C ASN A 132 14.54 7.83 9.49
N ILE A 133 13.21 7.87 9.42
CA ILE A 133 12.38 6.82 8.82
C ILE A 133 12.20 7.04 7.30
N LEU A 134 12.34 8.27 6.82
CA LEU A 134 11.75 8.70 5.54
C LEU A 134 12.71 9.39 4.56
N LEU A 135 13.80 9.96 5.07
CA LEU A 135 14.61 10.92 4.36
C LEU A 135 16.07 10.52 4.59
N ALA A 136 16.73 10.00 3.55
CA ALA A 136 18.19 10.04 3.51
C ALA A 136 18.63 11.47 3.85
N SER A 137 19.79 11.63 4.52
CA SER A 137 20.16 12.92 5.11
C SER A 137 19.98 14.08 4.12
N GLU A 138 19.53 15.23 4.62
CA GLU A 138 19.30 16.44 3.82
C GLU A 138 20.54 16.84 2.98
N GLN A 139 21.74 16.42 3.42
CA GLN A 139 23.02 16.62 2.75
C GLN A 139 23.31 15.61 1.62
N THR A 140 22.70 14.42 1.64
CA THR A 140 22.96 13.33 0.68
C THR A 140 21.85 13.13 -0.33
N PHE A 141 20.63 13.55 -0.01
CA PHE A 141 19.50 13.54 -0.92
C PHE A 141 18.58 14.70 -0.50
N PRO A 142 18.56 15.82 -1.23
CA PRO A 142 17.45 16.75 -1.07
C PRO A 142 16.19 15.94 -1.41
N ASN A 143 15.17 15.97 -0.57
CA ASN A 143 13.89 15.28 -0.77
C ASN A 143 13.09 15.91 -1.92
N LEU A 144 13.70 15.89 -3.10
CA LEU A 144 13.23 16.49 -4.33
C LEU A 144 11.94 15.85 -4.84
N TYR A 145 11.58 14.67 -4.32
CA TYR A 145 10.42 13.94 -4.82
C TYR A 145 9.08 14.58 -4.42
N TRP A 146 8.99 15.32 -3.31
CA TRP A 146 7.68 15.80 -2.81
C TRP A 146 7.67 17.20 -2.18
N GLY A 147 8.73 18.00 -2.38
CA GLY A 147 8.74 19.42 -2.01
C GLY A 147 8.73 19.74 -0.51
N LEU A 148 9.03 18.76 0.35
CA LEU A 148 9.07 18.95 1.80
C LEU A 148 10.50 19.14 2.31
N SER A 149 10.72 20.18 3.11
CA SER A 149 11.98 20.47 3.81
C SER A 149 11.91 20.10 5.30
N SER A 150 13.07 19.87 5.94
CA SER A 150 13.14 19.65 7.40
C SER A 150 12.62 20.84 8.23
N ASN A 151 12.51 22.01 7.60
CA ASN A 151 11.99 23.23 8.21
C ASN A 151 10.50 23.46 7.92
N ASP A 152 9.83 22.53 7.22
CA ASP A 152 8.42 22.70 6.91
C ASP A 152 7.57 22.44 8.15
N PHE A 153 6.64 23.36 8.37
CA PHE A 153 5.69 23.28 9.47
C PHE A 153 4.67 22.17 9.21
N VAL A 154 4.36 21.41 10.26
CA VAL A 154 3.32 20.38 10.26
C VAL A 154 2.23 20.82 11.23
N CYS A 155 1.01 21.04 10.73
CA CYS A 155 -0.10 21.40 11.60
C CYS A 155 -0.49 20.25 12.53
N SER A 156 -1.17 20.56 13.62
CA SER A 156 -1.66 19.58 14.59
C SER A 156 -2.44 18.42 13.96
N ASN A 157 -3.19 18.70 12.89
CA ASN A 157 -3.92 17.68 12.15
C ASN A 157 -2.99 16.66 11.49
N CYS A 158 -2.06 17.15 10.67
CA CYS A 158 -1.14 16.29 9.95
C CYS A 158 -0.16 15.60 10.90
N ASP A 159 0.24 16.23 12.01
CA ASP A 159 1.19 15.66 12.96
C ASP A 159 0.68 14.32 13.53
N PHE A 160 -0.59 14.26 13.96
CA PHE A 160 -1.16 12.99 14.42
C PHE A 160 -1.43 11.99 13.28
N VAL A 161 -1.85 12.46 12.10
CA VAL A 161 -2.02 11.60 10.91
C VAL A 161 -0.69 10.91 10.56
N LEU A 162 0.40 11.67 10.49
CA LEU A 162 1.73 11.12 10.23
C LEU A 162 2.17 10.15 11.33
N PHE A 163 1.76 10.37 12.58
CA PHE A 163 2.01 9.47 13.70
C PHE A 163 1.29 8.10 13.58
N CYS A 164 0.38 7.95 12.63
CA CYS A 164 -0.34 6.70 12.37
C CYS A 164 0.25 5.89 11.20
N HIS A 165 1.28 6.38 10.51
CA HIS A 165 1.74 5.77 9.25
C HIS A 165 2.15 4.31 9.39
N HIS A 166 2.79 3.92 10.50
CA HIS A 166 3.27 2.54 10.73
C HIS A 166 2.12 1.53 10.77
N LEU A 167 0.91 1.99 11.09
CA LEU A 167 -0.31 1.16 11.07
C LEU A 167 -0.89 0.99 9.67
N GLY A 168 -0.59 1.92 8.76
CA GLY A 168 -0.95 1.79 7.34
C GLY A 168 -0.02 0.85 6.56
N LEU A 169 1.14 0.49 7.13
CA LEU A 169 2.12 -0.37 6.48
C LEU A 169 1.81 -1.86 6.73
N ILE A 170 1.90 -2.66 5.67
CA ILE A 170 1.72 -4.11 5.71
C ILE A 170 3.07 -4.77 6.01
N PRO A 171 3.23 -5.45 7.16
CA PRO A 171 4.47 -6.14 7.46
C PRO A 171 4.68 -7.33 6.54
N THR A 172 5.91 -7.49 6.05
CA THR A 172 6.37 -8.60 5.22
C THR A 172 7.73 -9.07 5.72
N GLN A 173 8.15 -10.27 5.31
CA GLN A 173 9.49 -10.77 5.58
C GLN A 173 10.21 -11.05 4.27
N GLN A 174 11.44 -10.55 4.13
CA GLN A 174 12.30 -10.85 2.99
C GLN A 174 13.69 -11.22 3.50
N GLY A 175 14.08 -12.48 3.32
CA GLY A 175 15.43 -12.95 3.68
C GLY A 175 15.80 -12.80 5.17
N GLY A 176 14.82 -12.87 6.08
CA GLY A 176 15.02 -12.69 7.53
C GLY A 176 15.07 -11.24 8.02
N LEU A 177 15.01 -10.26 7.11
CA LEU A 177 14.92 -8.83 7.42
C LEU A 177 13.46 -8.36 7.38
N ARG A 178 13.12 -7.37 8.21
CA ARG A 178 11.81 -6.74 8.19
C ARG A 178 11.65 -5.91 6.91
N SER A 179 10.57 -6.18 6.18
CA SER A 179 10.11 -5.33 5.09
C SER A 179 8.68 -4.89 5.36
N GLN A 180 8.30 -3.72 4.87
CA GLN A 180 6.94 -3.22 4.98
C GLN A 180 6.46 -2.70 3.63
N LEU A 181 5.20 -2.98 3.28
CA LEU A 181 4.62 -2.60 2.00
C LEU A 181 3.44 -1.65 2.22
N PHE A 182 3.24 -0.75 1.26
CA PHE A 182 2.05 0.08 1.18
C PHE A 182 1.69 0.29 -0.28
N ILE A 183 0.43 0.13 -0.64
CA ILE A 183 -0.06 0.42 -1.99
C ILE A 183 -0.62 1.85 -1.98
N ASN A 184 0.12 2.76 -2.60
CA ASN A 184 -0.29 4.13 -2.84
C ASN A 184 -1.18 4.19 -4.10
N ALA A 185 -2.24 4.99 -4.05
CA ALA A 185 -3.17 5.17 -5.18
C ALA A 185 -3.84 6.56 -5.11
N PRO A 186 -4.53 7.02 -6.17
CA PRO A 186 -5.13 8.37 -6.21
C PRO A 186 -6.26 8.67 -5.22
N SER A 187 -6.83 7.66 -4.57
CA SER A 187 -8.04 7.81 -3.74
C SER A 187 -7.89 7.01 -2.44
N PHE A 188 -8.38 7.55 -1.31
CA PHE A 188 -8.34 6.81 -0.04
C PHE A 188 -9.19 5.54 -0.08
N LYS A 189 -10.30 5.53 -0.83
CA LYS A 189 -11.15 4.34 -1.02
C LYS A 189 -10.35 3.23 -1.68
N THR A 190 -9.66 3.55 -2.77
CA THR A 190 -8.81 2.60 -3.52
C THR A 190 -7.64 2.15 -2.67
N MET A 191 -6.93 3.07 -1.98
CA MET A 191 -5.82 2.71 -1.09
C MET A 191 -6.27 1.78 0.04
N PHE A 192 -7.38 2.09 0.70
CA PHE A 192 -7.91 1.26 1.79
C PHE A 192 -8.21 -0.16 1.30
N LEU A 193 -8.94 -0.29 0.18
CA LEU A 193 -9.32 -1.57 -0.38
C LEU A 193 -8.11 -2.37 -0.90
N LEU A 194 -7.19 -1.75 -1.64
CA LEU A 194 -6.00 -2.42 -2.14
C LEU A 194 -5.09 -2.90 -1.00
N ASN A 195 -4.84 -2.07 0.02
CA ASN A 195 -4.00 -2.48 1.15
C ASN A 195 -4.67 -3.58 2.00
N LYS A 196 -6.00 -3.54 2.17
CA LYS A 196 -6.75 -4.61 2.83
C LYS A 196 -6.62 -5.94 2.06
N LEU A 197 -6.81 -5.91 0.74
CA LEU A 197 -6.65 -7.09 -0.11
C LEU A 197 -5.21 -7.62 -0.11
N ALA A 198 -4.21 -6.75 -0.19
CA ALA A 198 -2.81 -7.15 -0.14
C ALA A 198 -2.46 -7.83 1.19
N LYS A 199 -2.99 -7.31 2.31
CA LYS A 199 -2.82 -7.92 3.64
C LYS A 199 -3.46 -9.30 3.73
N GLU A 200 -4.66 -9.48 3.17
CA GLU A 200 -5.32 -10.80 3.07
C GLU A 200 -4.50 -11.78 2.22
N LEU A 201 -3.97 -11.33 1.09
CA LEU A 201 -3.16 -12.16 0.19
C LEU A 201 -1.86 -12.62 0.85
N ILE A 202 -1.16 -11.75 1.57
CA ILE A 202 0.07 -12.08 2.31
C ILE A 202 -0.22 -13.02 3.49
N GLY A 203 -1.34 -12.81 4.20
CA GLY A 203 -1.71 -13.63 5.36
C GLY A 203 -2.22 -15.04 5.01
N SER A 204 -2.57 -15.31 3.76
CA SER A 204 -3.07 -16.62 3.33
C SER A 204 -1.94 -17.64 3.11
N GLU A 205 -2.02 -18.81 3.76
CA GLU A 205 -1.04 -19.90 3.67
C GLU A 205 -0.78 -20.40 2.23
N LYS A 206 -1.72 -20.15 1.31
CA LYS A 206 -1.62 -20.53 -0.12
C LYS A 206 -0.58 -19.73 -0.90
N ASN A 207 -0.05 -18.63 -0.35
CA ASN A 207 0.77 -17.66 -1.07
C ASN A 207 2.22 -17.57 -0.55
N GLN A 208 2.71 -18.62 0.14
CA GLN A 208 4.11 -18.70 0.62
C GLN A 208 5.17 -18.48 -0.49
N ASP A 209 4.78 -18.60 -1.76
CA ASP A 209 5.63 -18.41 -2.94
C ASP A 209 5.61 -17.01 -3.57
N ILE A 210 4.83 -16.04 -3.06
CA ILE A 210 4.87 -14.65 -3.55
C ILE A 210 6.20 -14.01 -3.11
N LYS A 211 7.26 -14.29 -3.85
CA LYS A 211 8.59 -13.69 -3.66
C LYS A 211 8.72 -12.34 -4.37
N ASP A 212 7.85 -12.07 -5.35
CA ASP A 212 7.89 -10.85 -6.16
C ASP A 212 6.74 -9.89 -5.80
N LYS A 213 7.14 -8.68 -5.36
CA LYS A 213 6.22 -7.59 -4.98
C LYS A 213 5.40 -7.10 -6.16
N ARG A 214 5.94 -7.17 -7.39
CA ARG A 214 5.21 -6.80 -8.61
C ARG A 214 4.06 -7.76 -8.89
N GLN A 215 4.26 -9.06 -8.64
CA GLN A 215 3.19 -10.06 -8.71
C GLN A 215 2.13 -9.79 -7.65
N LEU A 216 2.53 -9.48 -6.41
CA LEU A 216 1.59 -9.12 -5.34
C LEU A 216 0.68 -7.94 -5.74
N LEU A 217 1.26 -6.87 -6.30
CA LEU A 217 0.46 -5.74 -6.77
C LEU A 217 -0.50 -6.15 -7.89
N ALA A 218 -0.02 -6.92 -8.86
CA ALA A 218 -0.85 -7.39 -9.95
C ALA A 218 -2.03 -8.23 -9.45
N MET A 219 -1.79 -9.16 -8.54
CA MET A 219 -2.83 -9.97 -7.91
C MET A 219 -3.81 -9.10 -7.13
N THR A 220 -3.32 -8.11 -6.40
CA THR A 220 -4.18 -7.20 -5.64
C THR A 220 -5.10 -6.40 -6.56
N VAL A 221 -4.58 -5.91 -7.70
CA VAL A 221 -5.37 -5.19 -8.71
C VAL A 221 -6.40 -6.11 -9.40
N ILE A 222 -6.01 -7.34 -9.74
CA ILE A 222 -6.90 -8.35 -10.32
C ILE A 222 -8.03 -8.68 -9.34
N GLU A 223 -7.71 -8.91 -8.07
CA GLU A 223 -8.69 -9.24 -7.04
C GLU A 223 -9.63 -8.07 -6.76
N TYR A 224 -9.09 -6.84 -6.70
CA TYR A 224 -9.89 -5.62 -6.60
C TYR A 224 -10.90 -5.52 -7.74
N THR A 225 -10.44 -5.71 -8.98
CA THR A 225 -11.28 -5.66 -10.19
C THR A 225 -12.39 -6.72 -10.16
N ASN A 226 -12.07 -7.93 -9.69
CA ASN A 226 -13.03 -9.02 -9.61
C ASN A 226 -14.05 -8.83 -8.47
N ARG A 227 -13.63 -8.34 -7.30
CA ARG A 227 -14.51 -8.19 -6.11
C ARG A 227 -15.43 -6.97 -6.18
N ILE A 228 -14.94 -5.86 -6.73
CA ILE A 228 -15.63 -4.56 -6.57
C ILE A 228 -16.53 -4.25 -7.79
N ASN A 229 -16.60 -5.14 -8.79
CA ASN A 229 -17.40 -4.95 -10.02
C ASN A 229 -17.17 -3.58 -10.70
N SER A 230 -16.07 -2.90 -10.40
CA SER A 230 -15.74 -1.58 -10.92
C SER A 230 -14.59 -1.71 -11.90
N THR A 231 -14.77 -1.18 -13.11
CA THR A 231 -13.62 -0.81 -13.95
C THR A 231 -12.89 0.31 -13.22
N LEU A 232 -11.63 0.09 -12.81
CA LEU A 232 -10.80 1.20 -12.35
C LEU A 232 -10.78 2.24 -13.47
N ALA A 233 -11.24 3.45 -13.18
CA ALA A 233 -11.16 4.54 -14.15
C ALA A 233 -9.69 4.69 -14.59
N LEU A 234 -9.46 4.95 -15.88
CA LEU A 234 -8.12 5.00 -16.48
C LEU A 234 -7.15 5.93 -15.72
N TRP A 235 -7.64 6.97 -15.06
CA TRP A 235 -6.83 7.86 -14.23
C TRP A 235 -6.41 7.25 -12.90
N SER A 236 -7.25 6.38 -12.32
CA SER A 236 -6.97 5.67 -11.07
C SER A 236 -5.87 4.62 -11.22
N THR A 237 -5.67 4.09 -12.43
CA THR A 237 -4.63 3.08 -12.74
C THR A 237 -3.25 3.69 -13.02
N MET A 238 -3.16 4.99 -13.34
CA MET A 238 -1.90 5.65 -13.72
C MET A 238 -0.92 5.87 -12.55
N ASN A 239 -1.40 5.84 -11.30
CA ASN A 239 -0.60 6.19 -10.12
C ASN A 239 -0.72 5.14 -9.00
N ILE A 240 -0.89 3.86 -9.33
CA ILE A 240 -0.83 2.79 -8.34
C ILE A 240 0.62 2.34 -8.18
N GLU A 241 1.17 2.53 -6.98
CA GLU A 241 2.56 2.24 -6.66
C GLU A 241 2.64 1.42 -5.38
N ILE A 242 3.50 0.40 -5.35
CA ILE A 242 3.96 -0.14 -4.08
C ILE A 242 5.10 0.74 -3.58
N VAL A 243 4.93 1.22 -2.35
CA VAL A 243 6.02 1.69 -1.52
C VAL A 243 6.53 0.53 -0.69
N ASN A 244 7.81 0.24 -0.83
CA ASN A 244 8.50 -0.83 -0.14
C ASN A 244 9.55 -0.24 0.78
N LYS A 245 9.35 -0.42 2.08
CA LYS A 245 10.31 -0.06 3.12
C LYS A 245 11.12 -1.29 3.50
N LEU A 246 12.42 -1.27 3.22
CA LEU A 246 13.36 -2.35 3.47
C LEU A 246 14.36 -1.98 4.55
N GLN A 247 14.65 -2.91 5.45
CA GLN A 247 15.85 -2.80 6.28
C GLN A 247 17.06 -3.33 5.54
N ILE A 248 18.10 -2.51 5.41
CA ILE A 248 19.38 -2.88 4.81
C ILE A 248 20.51 -2.74 5.83
N TRP A 249 21.48 -3.65 5.78
CA TRP A 249 22.70 -3.53 6.58
C TRP A 249 23.68 -2.58 5.89
N ASN A 250 23.93 -1.44 6.51
CA ASN A 250 24.98 -0.52 6.08
C ASN A 250 26.33 -1.01 6.61
N LYS A 251 27.18 -1.53 5.72
CA LYS A 251 28.51 -2.08 6.07
C LYS A 251 29.46 -1.01 6.61
N GLU A 252 29.37 0.23 6.12
CA GLU A 252 30.26 1.33 6.48
C GLU A 252 29.96 1.85 7.88
N LYS A 253 28.67 2.06 8.17
CA LYS A 253 28.22 2.56 9.49
C LYS A 253 28.01 1.44 10.52
N ARG A 254 28.01 0.17 10.09
CA ARG A 254 27.67 -1.01 10.91
C ARG A 254 26.32 -0.87 11.61
N THR A 255 25.35 -0.27 10.90
CA THR A 255 23.98 -0.04 11.38
C THR A 255 22.97 -0.57 10.38
N VAL A 256 21.77 -0.89 10.86
CA VAL A 256 20.61 -1.14 9.99
C VAL A 256 20.00 0.21 9.61
N GLU A 257 19.78 0.43 8.32
CA GLU A 257 19.11 1.63 7.80
C GLU A 257 17.84 1.22 7.03
N ASP A 258 16.83 2.09 7.06
CA ASP A 258 15.63 1.93 6.25
C ASP A 258 15.88 2.49 4.83
N LYS A 259 15.57 1.69 3.80
CA LYS A 259 15.58 2.08 2.39
C LYS A 259 14.17 2.05 1.84
N ILE A 260 13.75 3.12 1.18
CA ILE A 260 12.45 3.20 0.50
C ILE A 260 12.66 2.93 -0.99
N GLU A 261 11.88 2.00 -1.53
CA GLU A 261 11.82 1.66 -2.96
C GLU A 261 10.39 1.81 -3.46
N PHE A 262 10.23 2.38 -4.65
CA PHE A 262 8.96 2.48 -5.33
C PHE A 262 8.91 1.46 -6.46
N LEU A 263 7.85 0.67 -6.50
CA LEU A 263 7.60 -0.31 -7.54
C LEU A 263 6.25 0.01 -8.18
N SER A 264 6.25 0.26 -9.47
CA SER A 264 5.02 0.45 -10.26
C SER A 264 4.91 -0.64 -11.31
N ILE A 265 3.69 -0.88 -11.76
CA ILE A 265 3.43 -1.67 -12.96
C ILE A 265 3.20 -0.67 -14.10
N PRO A 266 3.80 -0.90 -15.29
CA PRO A 266 3.55 -0.03 -16.44
C PRO A 266 2.05 0.15 -16.72
N PHE A 267 1.65 1.37 -17.05
CA PHE A 267 0.23 1.75 -17.15
C PHE A 267 -0.58 0.85 -18.10
N ASP A 268 -0.02 0.51 -19.26
CA ASP A 268 -0.61 -0.42 -20.23
C ASP A 268 -0.89 -1.80 -19.62
N VAL A 269 0.04 -2.31 -18.79
CA VAL A 269 -0.13 -3.58 -18.09
C VAL A 269 -1.20 -3.46 -17.01
N VAL A 270 -1.21 -2.37 -16.23
CA VAL A 270 -2.28 -2.12 -15.24
C VAL A 270 -3.65 -2.07 -15.91
N LYS A 271 -3.75 -1.38 -17.05
CA LYS A 271 -4.98 -1.28 -17.85
C LYS A 271 -5.46 -2.65 -18.33
N LEU A 272 -4.55 -3.52 -18.77
CA LEU A 272 -4.89 -4.90 -19.16
C LEU A 272 -5.38 -5.73 -17.97
N ILE A 273 -4.65 -5.76 -16.85
CA ILE A 273 -5.02 -6.58 -15.69
C ILE A 273 -6.21 -6.02 -14.91
N SER A 274 -6.60 -4.77 -15.18
CA SER A 274 -7.83 -4.14 -14.66
C SER A 274 -9.03 -4.31 -15.60
N ASP A 275 -8.87 -4.92 -16.78
CA ASP A 275 -10.00 -5.32 -17.61
C ASP A 275 -10.67 -6.55 -17.01
N ARG A 276 -11.99 -6.48 -16.79
CA ARG A 276 -12.75 -7.54 -16.11
C ARG A 276 -12.59 -8.92 -16.74
N LYS A 277 -12.58 -9.01 -18.08
CA LYS A 277 -12.48 -10.32 -18.76
C LYS A 277 -11.07 -10.89 -18.60
N ILE A 278 -10.05 -10.04 -18.71
CA ILE A 278 -8.65 -10.41 -18.53
C ILE A 278 -8.38 -10.78 -17.06
N ALA A 279 -8.81 -9.96 -16.10
CA ALA A 279 -8.67 -10.19 -14.66
C ALA A 279 -9.35 -11.50 -14.23
N SER A 280 -10.56 -11.76 -14.72
CA SER A 280 -11.28 -13.01 -14.43
C SER A 280 -10.55 -14.23 -14.98
N LEU A 281 -10.03 -14.16 -16.21
CA LEU A 281 -9.24 -15.25 -16.79
C LEU A 281 -7.92 -15.48 -16.05
N LEU A 282 -7.20 -14.41 -15.70
CA LEU A 282 -5.95 -14.51 -14.93
C LEU A 282 -6.19 -15.14 -13.56
N SER A 283 -7.26 -14.75 -12.87
CA SER A 283 -7.66 -15.33 -11.58
C SER A 283 -8.05 -16.81 -11.72
N ASP A 284 -8.83 -17.16 -12.73
CA ASP A 284 -9.26 -18.54 -12.99
C ASP A 284 -8.08 -19.46 -13.36
N ILE A 285 -7.17 -18.99 -14.22
CA ILE A 285 -5.93 -19.69 -14.57
C ILE A 285 -5.06 -19.88 -13.31
N GLY A 286 -4.81 -18.81 -12.56
CA GLY A 286 -4.07 -18.84 -11.29
C GLY A 286 -2.57 -19.13 -11.39
N GLU A 287 -2.04 -19.47 -12.57
CA GLU A 287 -0.63 -19.81 -12.76
C GLU A 287 0.27 -18.56 -12.75
N PHE A 288 1.19 -18.46 -11.79
CA PHE A 288 2.15 -17.36 -11.70
C PHE A 288 2.98 -17.18 -12.96
N ARG A 289 3.33 -18.28 -13.64
CA ARG A 289 4.07 -18.24 -14.90
C ARG A 289 3.30 -17.47 -15.98
N VAL A 290 1.99 -17.68 -16.06
CA VAL A 290 1.11 -16.97 -17.01
C VAL A 290 0.99 -15.50 -16.63
N LEU A 291 0.78 -15.21 -15.34
CA LEU A 291 0.74 -13.83 -14.84
C LEU A 291 2.05 -13.09 -15.17
N ASN A 292 3.21 -13.71 -14.95
CA ASN A 292 4.51 -13.11 -15.24
C ASN A 292 4.72 -12.81 -16.73
N MET A 293 4.26 -13.69 -17.63
CA MET A 293 4.32 -13.42 -19.06
C MET A 293 3.52 -12.17 -19.42
N VAL A 294 2.34 -11.96 -18.80
CA VAL A 294 1.55 -10.74 -18.99
C VAL A 294 2.25 -9.52 -18.39
N LEU A 295 2.75 -9.61 -17.16
CA LEU A 295 3.43 -8.50 -16.49
C LEU A 295 4.70 -8.05 -17.21
N ASN A 296 5.43 -8.99 -17.81
CA ASN A 296 6.67 -8.72 -18.54
C ASN A 296 6.44 -8.42 -20.03
N ARG A 297 5.18 -8.31 -20.47
CA ARG A 297 4.81 -8.10 -21.88
C ARG A 297 5.36 -9.18 -22.83
N GLU A 298 5.54 -10.38 -22.33
CA GLU A 298 6.00 -11.53 -23.09
C GLU A 298 4.84 -12.25 -23.79
N TYR A 299 3.96 -11.49 -24.45
CA TYR A 299 2.75 -12.03 -25.11
C TYR A 299 3.06 -13.11 -26.17
N PRO A 300 4.14 -13.02 -26.97
CA PRO A 300 4.52 -14.12 -27.86
C PRO A 300 4.85 -15.42 -27.13
N LYS A 301 5.43 -15.35 -25.93
CA LYS A 301 5.68 -16.54 -25.10
C LYS A 301 4.39 -17.09 -24.52
N LEU A 302 3.40 -16.23 -24.24
CA LEU A 302 2.10 -16.64 -23.73
C LEU A 302 1.34 -17.53 -24.72
N ILE A 303 1.32 -17.15 -26.01
CA ILE A 303 0.67 -17.95 -27.05
C ILE A 303 1.42 -19.27 -27.33
N ASP A 304 2.75 -19.24 -27.42
CA ASP A 304 3.57 -20.45 -27.57
C ASP A 304 3.35 -21.41 -26.39
N PHE A 305 3.28 -20.88 -25.17
CA PHE A 305 2.98 -21.66 -23.97
C PHE A 305 1.59 -22.32 -24.04
N GLY A 306 0.57 -21.56 -24.46
CA GLY A 306 -0.78 -22.09 -24.69
C GLY A 306 -0.81 -23.22 -25.72
N TYR A 307 -0.12 -23.06 -26.86
CA TYR A 307 -0.05 -24.10 -27.89
C TYR A 307 0.70 -25.36 -27.44
N ARG A 308 1.80 -25.21 -26.70
CA ARG A 308 2.53 -26.35 -26.13
C ARG A 308 1.64 -27.17 -25.21
N LEU A 309 0.93 -26.51 -24.28
CA LEU A 309 -0.01 -27.20 -23.38
C LEU A 309 -1.16 -27.85 -24.15
N MET A 310 -1.68 -27.18 -25.19
CA MET A 310 -2.74 -27.73 -26.03
C MET A 310 -2.27 -29.01 -26.74
N ARG A 311 -1.08 -28.99 -27.34
CA ARG A 311 -0.48 -30.15 -28.00
C ARG A 311 -0.32 -31.32 -27.03
N GLU A 312 0.19 -31.07 -25.82
CA GLU A 312 0.33 -32.13 -24.82
C GLU A 312 -1.03 -32.68 -24.35
N SER A 313 -2.07 -31.84 -24.29
CA SER A 313 -3.41 -32.28 -23.92
C SER A 313 -4.08 -33.20 -24.95
N LEU A 314 -3.66 -33.12 -26.22
CA LEU A 314 -4.16 -33.93 -27.33
C LEU A 314 -3.25 -35.12 -27.66
N SER A 315 -2.08 -35.21 -27.04
CA SER A 315 -1.12 -36.28 -27.29
C SER A 315 -1.61 -37.60 -26.71
N GLU A 316 -1.46 -38.70 -27.45
CA GLU A 316 -1.73 -40.06 -26.96
C GLU A 316 -0.81 -40.43 -25.79
N LYS A 317 0.39 -39.85 -25.75
CA LYS A 317 1.35 -39.97 -24.64
C LYS A 317 1.78 -38.58 -24.20
N PRO A 318 1.05 -37.94 -23.28
CA PRO A 318 1.38 -36.61 -22.77
C PRO A 318 2.73 -36.62 -22.05
N ASN A 319 3.54 -35.57 -22.26
CA ASN A 319 4.77 -35.37 -21.52
C ASN A 319 4.47 -34.85 -20.12
N GLU A 320 4.25 -35.77 -19.18
CA GLU A 320 3.93 -35.44 -17.78
C GLU A 320 5.00 -34.58 -17.11
N LYS A 321 6.27 -34.78 -17.44
CA LYS A 321 7.36 -33.94 -16.91
C LYS A 321 7.19 -32.50 -17.35
N LEU A 322 6.94 -32.25 -18.64
CA LEU A 322 6.70 -30.90 -19.15
C LEU A 322 5.48 -30.26 -18.47
N ILE A 323 4.37 -30.98 -18.31
CA ILE A 323 3.16 -30.48 -17.66
C ILE A 323 3.45 -30.11 -16.20
N ASN A 324 4.14 -30.98 -15.46
CA ASN A 324 4.47 -30.76 -14.06
C ASN A 324 5.46 -29.61 -13.84
N ASP A 325 6.38 -29.40 -14.77
CA ASP A 325 7.33 -28.27 -14.77
C ASP A 325 6.65 -26.96 -15.24
N SER A 326 5.54 -27.05 -15.97
CA SER A 326 4.89 -25.91 -16.62
C SER A 326 3.74 -25.31 -15.83
N LEU A 327 2.93 -26.17 -15.22
CA LEU A 327 1.79 -25.79 -14.39
C LEU A 327 2.16 -26.08 -12.94
N PHE A 328 1.86 -25.18 -12.03
CA PHE A 328 2.11 -25.40 -10.61
C PHE A 328 0.86 -25.93 -9.92
N ILE A 329 -0.32 -25.41 -10.30
CA ILE A 329 -1.57 -25.72 -9.62
C ILE A 329 -2.07 -27.10 -10.03
N TRP A 330 -2.32 -27.95 -9.04
CA TRP A 330 -2.79 -29.31 -9.24
C TRP A 330 -4.07 -29.42 -10.09
N LYS A 331 -5.04 -28.53 -9.87
CA LYS A 331 -6.31 -28.50 -10.65
C LYS A 331 -6.05 -28.38 -12.16
N ASN A 332 -5.00 -27.64 -12.55
CA ASN A 332 -4.64 -27.39 -13.93
C ASN A 332 -3.84 -28.56 -14.55
N LYS A 333 -3.19 -29.38 -13.71
CA LYS A 333 -2.43 -30.58 -14.11
C LYS A 333 -3.31 -31.79 -14.42
N GLN A 334 -4.54 -31.82 -13.90
CA GLN A 334 -5.42 -32.98 -14.05
C GLN A 334 -5.71 -33.27 -15.53
N TYR A 335 -5.79 -34.55 -15.87
CA TYR A 335 -6.16 -35.01 -17.20
C TYR A 335 -7.52 -34.41 -17.63
N GLY A 336 -7.57 -33.83 -18.84
CA GLY A 336 -8.72 -33.03 -19.32
C GLY A 336 -8.67 -31.54 -18.95
N ASN A 337 -8.08 -31.17 -17.80
CA ASN A 337 -7.95 -29.77 -17.39
C ASN A 337 -6.75 -29.06 -18.01
N VAL A 338 -5.73 -29.78 -18.48
CA VAL A 338 -4.60 -29.20 -19.22
C VAL A 338 -5.10 -28.50 -20.49
N GLY A 339 -5.98 -29.15 -21.26
CA GLY A 339 -6.57 -28.56 -22.47
C GLY A 339 -7.47 -27.36 -22.16
N ASN A 340 -8.24 -27.43 -21.07
CA ASN A 340 -9.03 -26.28 -20.61
C ASN A 340 -8.13 -25.10 -20.20
N THR A 341 -7.05 -25.36 -19.47
CA THR A 341 -6.06 -24.35 -19.06
C THR A 341 -5.40 -23.73 -20.29
N ALA A 342 -4.99 -24.55 -21.27
CA ALA A 342 -4.44 -24.09 -22.54
C ALA A 342 -5.44 -23.19 -23.29
N ASN A 343 -6.71 -23.60 -23.39
CA ASN A 343 -7.77 -22.79 -23.99
C ASN A 343 -7.96 -21.44 -23.29
N LYS A 344 -7.95 -21.41 -21.95
CA LYS A 344 -8.03 -20.16 -21.18
C LYS A 344 -6.84 -19.25 -21.46
N ILE A 345 -5.62 -19.81 -21.55
CA ILE A 345 -4.40 -19.05 -21.90
C ILE A 345 -4.48 -18.46 -23.32
N LEU A 346 -4.93 -19.24 -24.30
CA LEU A 346 -5.10 -18.77 -25.67
C LEU A 346 -6.19 -17.69 -25.78
N LYS A 347 -7.30 -17.86 -25.05
CA LYS A 347 -8.36 -16.85 -24.95
C LYS A 347 -7.87 -15.56 -24.30
N LEU A 348 -7.06 -15.67 -23.24
CA LEU A 348 -6.40 -14.54 -22.60
C LEU A 348 -5.53 -13.77 -23.59
N TYR A 349 -4.70 -14.47 -24.38
CA TYR A 349 -3.88 -13.85 -25.42
C TYR A 349 -4.75 -13.11 -26.46
N GLY A 350 -5.82 -13.73 -26.96
CA GLY A 350 -6.72 -13.10 -27.93
C GLY A 350 -7.36 -11.80 -27.41
N LEU A 351 -7.76 -11.76 -26.13
CA LEU A 351 -8.30 -10.55 -25.51
C LEU A 351 -7.24 -9.45 -25.34
N ILE A 352 -6.00 -9.82 -25.02
CA ILE A 352 -4.88 -8.87 -24.91
C ILE A 352 -4.61 -8.24 -26.28
N GLU A 353 -4.49 -9.05 -27.33
CA GLU A 353 -4.28 -8.56 -28.71
C GLU A 353 -5.41 -7.64 -29.17
N GLU A 354 -6.67 -7.99 -28.89
CA GLU A 354 -7.82 -7.15 -29.23
C GLU A 354 -7.70 -5.75 -28.61
N LYS A 355 -7.25 -5.67 -27.35
CA LYS A 355 -7.07 -4.41 -26.63
C LYS A 355 -5.89 -3.61 -27.17
N LEU A 356 -4.75 -4.25 -27.41
CA LEU A 356 -3.55 -3.59 -27.95
C LEU A 356 -3.77 -3.06 -29.36
N ASN A 357 -4.55 -3.77 -30.19
CA ASN A 357 -4.82 -3.34 -31.57
C ASN A 357 -5.87 -2.23 -31.66
N LYS A 358 -6.86 -2.19 -30.75
CA LYS A 358 -7.80 -1.06 -30.63
C LYS A 358 -7.10 0.26 -30.28
N GLU A 359 -6.00 0.20 -29.54
CA GLU A 359 -5.22 1.39 -29.16
C GLU A 359 -4.34 1.93 -30.28
N LYS A 360 -3.97 1.12 -31.27
CA LYS A 360 -3.22 1.58 -32.45
C LYS A 360 -4.09 2.29 -33.48
N LEU A 361 -5.41 2.14 -33.37
CA LEU A 361 -6.42 2.71 -34.28
C LEU A 361 -7.03 4.02 -33.77
N LEU A 362 -6.68 4.43 -32.55
CA LEU A 362 -7.01 5.72 -31.93
C LEU A 362 -5.74 6.58 -31.90
#